data_AF-A0A1L3JHT2-F1
#
_entry.id   AF-A0A1L3JHT2-F1
#
_cell.length_a   1.000
_cell.length_b   1.000
_cell.length_c   1.000
_cell.angle_alpha   90.00
_cell.angle_beta   90.00
_cell.angle_gamma   90.00
#
_symmetry.space_group_name_H-M   'P 1'
#
loop_
_entity.id
_entity.type
_entity.pdbx_description
1 polymer ?
#
loop_
_entity_poly.entity_id
_entity_poly.type
_entity_poly.pdbx_seq_one_letter_code
_entity_poly.pdbx_strand_id
1 'polypeptide(L)'
;MKKLGLVITDGVGFRNYILSNFLEEATKEFDSIVILSCLPAEVYKGHTTCNIIELEVFNEQYKTWFFRKTKEVAHLKLHAKGNFGIQHNLSINKSKLKTTRGYGTRLIYKFTRFFHSEKNIQTYQKLQNFTFSRNRITNQYQDVLKQENFDLLFFTHQRPPYIAPLVYVAQKLKIKTAAFIFSWDNLASKGRMASNFDYYLVWSNLMRKELKHFYSEIKEEEINVIGTPQFEPYAMDKYKIDRSSFFKKFNLDTTKGIICYSCADKSIGANDSVHIASVMQYLINNPKLNLQLLVRTSPAEDGLRFEEIKSKFPEIIWNIPKWELARNNHAESWSQRIPSIEDVKDLRALLEFSDLNINMCSTMGLDFLLFDKPVIYTVFGNEENGLYNDQLFLKYAHLEHVINSKAITIAKNEEELHEQIKEALTQPNLRKAYRKNLIDLEIGKPLEGTSKRIVEALKSF
;
A
#
# COMPACT_ATOMS: atom_id res chain seq x y z
N MET A 1 1.96 2.67 34.22
CA MET A 1 1.50 3.53 33.12
C MET A 1 2.00 2.90 31.83
N LYS A 2 1.12 2.51 30.91
CA LYS A 2 1.47 1.97 29.59
C LYS A 2 1.68 3.12 28.60
N LYS A 3 2.88 3.26 28.07
CA LYS A 3 3.25 4.28 27.08
C LYS A 3 3.50 3.66 25.71
N LEU A 4 2.78 4.15 24.71
CA LEU A 4 2.86 3.72 23.31
C LEU A 4 3.75 4.65 22.50
N GLY A 5 4.73 4.09 21.80
CA GLY A 5 5.43 4.77 20.72
C GLY A 5 4.81 4.43 19.37
N LEU A 6 4.08 5.37 18.78
CA LEU A 6 3.49 5.22 17.44
C LEU A 6 4.51 5.63 16.38
N VAL A 7 5.01 4.68 15.58
CA VAL A 7 6.02 4.94 14.56
C VAL A 7 5.35 5.20 13.20
N ILE A 8 5.18 6.47 12.83
CA ILE A 8 4.62 6.88 11.53
C ILE A 8 5.73 6.94 10.50
N THR A 9 5.67 6.05 9.51
CA THR A 9 6.76 5.84 8.56
C THR A 9 6.64 6.68 7.28
N ASP A 10 5.40 6.94 6.84
CA ASP A 10 5.09 7.55 5.56
C ASP A 10 3.69 8.18 5.57
N GLY A 11 3.32 8.89 4.50
CA GLY A 11 2.03 9.55 4.40
C GLY A 11 0.81 8.62 4.30
N VAL A 12 0.98 7.34 3.93
CA VAL A 12 -0.09 6.35 4.05
C VAL A 12 -0.29 5.97 5.51
N GLY A 13 0.80 5.81 6.28
CA GLY A 13 0.75 5.69 7.73
C GLY A 13 0.07 6.90 8.37
N PHE A 14 0.38 8.12 7.92
CA PHE A 14 -0.33 9.32 8.35
C PHE A 14 -1.83 9.22 8.10
N ARG A 15 -2.26 8.89 6.87
CA ARG A 15 -3.67 8.69 6.55
C ARG A 15 -4.35 7.65 7.44
N ASN A 16 -3.71 6.51 7.61
CA ASN A 16 -4.32 5.35 8.23
C ASN A 16 -4.42 5.48 9.77
N TYR A 17 -3.56 6.28 10.41
CA TYR A 17 -3.47 6.34 11.88
C TYR A 17 -3.63 7.75 12.47
N ILE A 18 -3.41 8.81 11.69
CA ILE A 18 -3.60 10.21 12.13
C ILE A 18 -4.94 10.76 11.64
N LEU A 19 -5.35 10.39 10.42
CA LEU A 19 -6.63 10.79 9.86
C LEU A 19 -7.78 9.81 10.22
N SER A 20 -7.49 8.67 10.84
CA SER A 20 -8.52 7.74 11.35
C SER A 20 -8.97 8.10 12.78
N ASN A 21 -9.64 7.16 13.46
CA ASN A 21 -9.98 7.27 14.88
C ASN A 21 -8.91 6.62 15.78
N PHE A 22 -7.77 6.20 15.22
CA PHE A 22 -6.78 5.43 15.97
C PHE A 22 -6.27 6.16 17.21
N LEU A 23 -5.90 7.43 17.10
CA LEU A 23 -5.43 8.21 18.24
C LEU A 23 -6.53 8.41 19.29
N GLU A 24 -7.78 8.58 18.89
CA GLU A 24 -8.92 8.70 19.81
C GLU A 24 -9.14 7.41 20.60
N GLU A 25 -9.07 6.25 19.93
CA GLU A 25 -9.17 4.95 20.59
C GLU A 25 -7.95 4.66 21.47
N ALA A 26 -6.75 5.05 21.03
CA ALA A 26 -5.52 4.77 21.74
C ALA A 26 -5.40 5.58 23.04
N THR A 27 -5.86 6.84 23.08
CA THR A 27 -5.82 7.67 24.31
C THR A 27 -6.78 7.18 25.40
N LYS A 28 -7.76 6.34 25.04
CA LYS A 28 -8.64 5.66 26.01
C LYS A 28 -7.94 4.52 26.74
N GLU A 29 -6.90 3.94 26.13
CA GLU A 29 -6.29 2.67 26.57
C GLU A 29 -4.82 2.80 27.00
N PHE A 30 -4.12 3.84 26.55
CA PHE A 30 -2.73 4.13 26.90
C PHE A 30 -2.63 5.44 27.68
N ASP A 31 -1.81 5.46 28.73
CA ASP A 31 -1.61 6.65 29.57
C ASP A 31 -0.91 7.78 28.82
N SER A 32 -0.08 7.43 27.84
CA SER A 32 0.65 8.38 27.01
C SER A 32 0.98 7.77 25.64
N ILE A 33 0.88 8.62 24.61
CA ILE A 33 1.23 8.27 23.24
C ILE A 33 2.25 9.30 22.75
N VAL A 34 3.35 8.82 22.19
CA VAL A 34 4.34 9.66 21.51
C VAL A 34 4.50 9.16 20.09
N ILE A 35 4.46 10.09 19.15
CA ILE A 35 4.62 9.78 17.73
C ILE A 35 6.10 9.90 17.39
N LEU A 36 6.72 8.77 17.04
CA LEU A 36 8.05 8.71 16.47
C LEU A 36 7.93 8.82 14.95
N SER A 37 8.14 10.01 14.41
CA SER A 37 7.76 10.33 13.03
C SER A 37 8.96 10.29 12.08
N CYS A 38 8.86 9.52 11.00
CA CYS A 38 9.75 9.64 9.84
C CYS A 38 9.34 10.79 8.89
N LEU A 39 8.16 11.37 9.09
CA LEU A 39 7.70 12.60 8.45
C LEU A 39 8.12 13.83 9.28
N PRO A 40 8.24 15.01 8.67
CA PRO A 40 8.38 16.28 9.37
C PRO A 40 7.30 16.49 10.47
N ALA A 41 7.63 17.16 11.58
CA ALA A 41 6.72 17.31 12.74
C ALA A 41 5.57 18.32 12.55
N GLU A 42 5.77 19.33 11.71
CA GLU A 42 4.78 20.32 11.28
C GLU A 42 3.52 19.72 10.63
N VAL A 43 3.60 18.57 9.95
CA VAL A 43 2.47 17.93 9.25
C VAL A 43 1.40 17.43 10.21
N TYR A 44 1.74 17.29 11.49
CA TYR A 44 0.82 16.89 12.56
C TYR A 44 0.08 18.08 13.17
N LYS A 45 0.49 19.32 12.85
CA LYS A 45 -0.12 20.53 13.40
C LYS A 45 -1.60 20.59 13.02
N GLY A 46 -2.47 20.69 14.02
CA GLY A 46 -3.92 20.71 13.82
C GLY A 46 -4.57 19.33 13.66
N HIS A 47 -3.80 18.25 13.67
CA HIS A 47 -4.31 16.88 13.59
C HIS A 47 -4.23 16.13 14.93
N THR A 48 -3.28 16.47 15.80
CA THR A 48 -3.12 15.80 17.10
C THR A 48 -2.44 16.72 18.11
N THR A 49 -2.65 16.41 19.40
CA THR A 49 -1.95 17.02 20.55
C THR A 49 -0.87 16.10 21.14
N CYS A 50 -0.67 14.91 20.56
CA CYS A 50 0.37 13.99 21.00
C CYS A 50 1.77 14.61 20.84
N ASN A 51 2.71 14.23 21.72
CA ASN A 51 4.11 14.62 21.55
C ASN A 51 4.66 14.00 20.26
N ILE A 52 5.35 14.80 19.45
CA ILE A 52 5.94 14.36 18.17
C ILE A 52 7.46 14.43 18.30
N ILE A 53 8.13 13.30 18.06
CA ILE A 53 9.58 13.22 17.94
C ILE A 53 9.89 12.90 16.48
N GLU A 54 10.38 13.90 15.74
CA GLU A 54 10.88 13.69 14.39
C GLU A 54 12.18 12.87 14.44
N LEU A 55 12.19 11.75 13.71
CA LEU A 55 13.34 10.85 13.62
C LEU A 55 14.24 11.25 12.46
N GLU A 56 15.54 11.39 12.75
CA GLU A 56 16.55 11.59 11.71
C GLU A 56 16.62 10.35 10.79
N VAL A 57 16.51 10.56 9.47
CA VAL A 57 16.45 9.45 8.51
C VAL A 57 17.78 8.70 8.44
N PHE A 58 17.74 7.41 8.76
CA PHE A 58 18.91 6.54 8.66
C PHE A 58 19.38 6.39 7.21
N ASN A 59 20.60 6.85 6.92
CA ASN A 59 21.24 6.65 5.63
C ASN A 59 21.95 5.28 5.55
N GLU A 60 21.52 4.46 4.60
CA GLU A 60 22.01 3.09 4.46
C GLU A 60 23.44 3.01 3.90
N GLN A 61 24.38 2.68 4.77
CA GLN A 61 25.77 2.40 4.41
C GLN A 61 25.91 1.05 3.67
N TYR A 62 27.02 0.87 2.94
CA TYR A 62 27.24 -0.32 2.13
C TYR A 62 27.14 -1.65 2.91
N LYS A 63 27.70 -1.73 4.12
CA LYS A 63 27.65 -2.97 4.93
C LYS A 63 26.21 -3.32 5.32
N THR A 64 25.44 -2.33 5.74
CA THR A 64 24.02 -2.49 6.07
C THR A 64 23.22 -2.92 4.83
N TRP A 65 23.41 -2.20 3.71
CA TRP A 65 22.81 -2.54 2.42
C TRP A 65 23.13 -3.99 2.02
N PHE A 66 24.39 -4.42 2.17
CA PHE A 66 24.82 -5.75 1.77
C PHE A 66 24.07 -6.84 2.55
N PHE A 67 24.01 -6.75 3.87
CA PHE A 67 23.29 -7.75 4.67
C PHE A 67 21.78 -7.67 4.51
N ARG A 68 21.20 -6.47 4.44
CA ARG A 68 19.78 -6.30 4.10
C ARG A 68 19.44 -6.94 2.76
N LYS A 69 20.25 -6.69 1.73
CA LYS A 69 20.04 -7.23 0.39
C LYS A 69 20.27 -8.74 0.33
N THR A 70 21.21 -9.25 1.11
CA THR A 70 21.42 -10.71 1.26
C THR A 70 20.20 -11.37 1.89
N LYS A 71 19.66 -10.79 2.96
CA LYS A 71 18.41 -11.20 3.61
C LYS A 71 17.23 -11.20 2.63
N GLU A 72 17.07 -10.13 1.87
CA GLU A 72 16.03 -9.96 0.86
C GLU A 72 16.11 -11.04 -0.23
N VAL A 73 17.28 -11.24 -0.86
CA VAL A 73 17.47 -12.21 -1.95
C VAL A 73 17.36 -13.66 -1.45
N ALA A 74 17.84 -13.94 -0.24
CA ALA A 74 17.67 -15.25 0.39
C ALA A 74 16.19 -15.59 0.60
N HIS A 75 15.40 -14.65 1.14
CA HIS A 75 13.96 -14.81 1.30
C HIS A 75 13.25 -15.08 -0.04
N LEU A 76 13.55 -14.27 -1.06
CA LEU A 76 12.98 -14.47 -2.39
C LEU A 76 13.33 -15.85 -2.98
N LYS A 77 14.57 -16.33 -2.78
CA LYS A 77 14.97 -17.66 -3.25
C LYS A 77 14.27 -18.80 -2.51
N LEU A 78 14.10 -18.67 -1.19
CA LEU A 78 13.42 -19.66 -0.36
C LEU A 78 11.98 -19.90 -0.83
N HIS A 79 11.28 -18.84 -1.22
CA HIS A 79 9.87 -18.87 -1.57
C HIS A 79 9.59 -18.75 -3.07
N ALA A 80 10.61 -18.89 -3.92
CA ALA A 80 10.45 -18.75 -5.37
C ALA A 80 9.62 -19.88 -6.00
N LYS A 81 9.68 -21.10 -5.46
CA LYS A 81 9.02 -22.26 -6.08
C LYS A 81 7.50 -22.07 -6.08
N GLY A 82 6.89 -22.09 -7.27
CA GLY A 82 5.43 -21.95 -7.42
C GLY A 82 4.87 -20.55 -7.18
N ASN A 83 5.72 -19.53 -6.97
CA ASN A 83 5.27 -18.15 -6.79
C ASN A 83 5.88 -17.23 -7.85
N PHE A 84 5.09 -16.88 -8.87
CA PHE A 84 5.55 -16.05 -9.98
C PHE A 84 5.93 -14.64 -9.54
N GLY A 85 5.16 -14.00 -8.65
CA GLY A 85 5.47 -12.66 -8.15
C GLY A 85 6.86 -12.58 -7.50
N ILE A 86 7.21 -13.58 -6.68
CA ILE A 86 8.53 -13.70 -6.07
C ILE A 86 9.62 -14.00 -7.10
N GLN A 87 9.36 -14.88 -8.08
CA GLN A 87 10.31 -15.17 -9.16
C GLN A 87 10.62 -13.93 -10.00
N HIS A 88 9.58 -13.17 -10.35
CA HIS A 88 9.71 -11.91 -11.08
C HIS A 88 10.45 -10.86 -10.24
N ASN A 89 10.14 -10.74 -8.94
CA ASN A 89 10.89 -9.87 -8.04
C ASN A 89 12.37 -10.29 -7.95
N LEU A 90 12.66 -11.58 -7.93
CA LEU A 90 14.01 -12.10 -7.93
C LEU A 90 14.74 -11.83 -9.26
N SER A 91 14.05 -11.73 -10.40
CA SER A 91 14.68 -11.39 -11.68
C SER A 91 15.04 -9.91 -11.77
N ILE A 92 14.12 -9.00 -11.39
CA ILE A 92 14.34 -7.55 -11.43
C ILE A 92 15.45 -7.10 -10.47
N ASN A 93 15.69 -7.86 -9.39
CA ASN A 93 16.74 -7.56 -8.42
C ASN A 93 18.15 -7.95 -8.86
N LYS A 94 18.32 -8.59 -10.02
CA LYS A 94 19.64 -8.88 -10.58
C LYS A 94 20.28 -7.60 -11.11
N SER A 95 21.59 -7.45 -10.93
CA SER A 95 22.33 -6.30 -11.45
C SER A 95 23.51 -6.70 -12.33
N LYS A 96 23.57 -6.12 -13.53
CA LYS A 96 24.73 -6.18 -14.45
C LYS A 96 25.62 -4.93 -14.37
N LEU A 97 25.27 -3.96 -13.53
CA LEU A 97 26.02 -2.71 -13.41
C LEU A 97 27.44 -2.97 -12.89
N LYS A 98 28.43 -2.23 -13.40
CA LYS A 98 29.84 -2.29 -12.98
C LYS A 98 30.12 -1.30 -11.84
N THR A 99 29.30 -1.36 -10.79
CA THR A 99 29.44 -0.54 -9.56
C THR A 99 29.67 -1.44 -8.35
N THR A 100 30.15 -0.89 -7.23
CA THR A 100 30.37 -1.65 -5.98
C THR A 100 29.11 -2.42 -5.56
N ARG A 101 27.93 -1.79 -5.60
CA ARG A 101 26.64 -2.47 -5.35
C ARG A 101 26.28 -3.48 -6.44
N GLY A 102 26.64 -3.24 -7.71
CA GLY A 102 26.45 -4.21 -8.78
C GLY A 102 27.24 -5.50 -8.59
N TYR A 103 28.54 -5.40 -8.26
CA TYR A 103 29.38 -6.56 -7.91
C TYR A 103 28.89 -7.24 -6.63
N GLY A 104 28.55 -6.45 -5.60
CA GLY A 104 27.96 -6.96 -4.36
C GLY A 104 26.68 -7.77 -4.61
N THR A 105 25.79 -7.28 -5.47
CA THR A 105 24.55 -7.99 -5.84
C THR A 105 24.86 -9.33 -6.51
N ARG A 106 25.81 -9.39 -7.46
CA ARG A 106 26.22 -10.65 -8.10
C ARG A 106 26.77 -11.66 -7.09
N LEU A 107 27.59 -11.18 -6.15
CA LEU A 107 28.11 -12.03 -5.05
C LEU A 107 26.97 -12.56 -4.19
N ILE A 108 26.03 -11.70 -3.80
CA ILE A 108 24.84 -12.08 -3.02
C ILE A 108 24.06 -13.19 -3.74
N TYR A 109 23.79 -13.05 -5.04
CA TYR A 109 23.06 -14.08 -5.81
C TYR A 109 23.80 -15.42 -5.89
N LYS A 110 25.14 -15.38 -6.01
CA LYS A 110 25.98 -16.59 -6.00
C LYS A 110 25.94 -17.27 -4.64
N PHE A 111 26.10 -16.49 -3.57
CA PHE A 111 26.14 -16.99 -2.19
C PHE A 111 24.78 -17.55 -1.73
N THR A 112 23.72 -16.78 -1.91
CA THR A 112 22.34 -17.19 -1.56
C THR A 112 21.80 -18.33 -2.42
N ARG A 113 22.48 -18.73 -3.51
CA ARG A 113 22.15 -20.00 -4.21
C ARG A 113 22.19 -21.20 -3.27
N PHE A 114 23.11 -21.20 -2.32
CA PHE A 114 23.32 -22.30 -1.38
C PHE A 114 22.83 -21.97 0.04
N PHE A 115 22.84 -20.69 0.43
CA PHE A 115 22.54 -20.25 1.79
C PHE A 115 21.31 -19.34 1.86
N HIS A 116 20.12 -19.93 1.70
CA HIS A 116 18.85 -19.21 1.72
C HIS A 116 17.77 -19.86 2.60
N SER A 117 18.15 -20.76 3.52
CA SER A 117 17.20 -21.26 4.53
C SER A 117 16.75 -20.14 5.48
N GLU A 118 15.64 -20.33 6.18
CA GLU A 118 15.17 -19.39 7.22
C GLU A 118 16.27 -19.10 8.25
N LYS A 119 17.02 -20.12 8.71
CA LYS A 119 18.18 -19.95 9.59
C LYS A 119 19.25 -19.01 9.01
N ASN A 120 19.51 -19.10 7.70
CA ASN A 120 20.44 -18.19 7.04
C ASN A 120 19.90 -16.75 7.01
N ILE A 121 18.62 -16.58 6.69
CA ILE A 121 17.93 -15.27 6.67
C ILE A 121 18.06 -14.58 8.04
N GLN A 122 17.81 -15.32 9.12
CA GLN A 122 17.98 -14.82 10.49
C GLN A 122 19.43 -14.48 10.84
N THR A 123 20.38 -15.24 10.31
CA THR A 123 21.80 -14.92 10.45
C THR A 123 22.13 -13.60 9.75
N TYR A 124 21.59 -13.36 8.55
CA TYR A 124 21.76 -12.09 7.84
C TYR A 124 21.07 -10.93 8.56
N GLN A 125 19.92 -11.15 9.22
CA GLN A 125 19.29 -10.16 10.09
C GLN A 125 20.22 -9.78 11.26
N LYS A 126 20.84 -10.76 11.93
CA LYS A 126 21.80 -10.49 13.02
C LYS A 126 23.03 -9.72 12.54
N LEU A 127 23.55 -10.06 11.36
CA LEU A 127 24.67 -9.35 10.74
C LEU A 127 24.27 -7.92 10.33
N GLN A 128 23.07 -7.72 9.78
CA GLN A 128 22.51 -6.40 9.52
C GLN A 128 22.42 -5.59 10.82
N ASN A 129 21.86 -6.17 11.88
CA ASN A 129 21.74 -5.54 13.20
C ASN A 129 23.10 -5.10 13.77
N PHE A 130 24.14 -5.93 13.63
CA PHE A 130 25.49 -5.58 14.08
C PHE A 130 26.02 -4.30 13.41
N THR A 131 25.66 -4.05 12.14
CA THR A 131 26.08 -2.82 11.43
C THR A 131 25.48 -1.53 12.01
N PHE A 132 24.36 -1.61 12.75
CA PHE A 132 23.73 -0.45 13.38
C PHE A 132 24.44 -0.02 14.66
N SER A 133 25.12 -0.93 15.36
CA SER A 133 25.64 -0.73 16.72
C SER A 133 26.56 0.47 16.93
N ARG A 134 27.24 0.95 15.89
CA ARG A 134 28.17 2.09 15.94
C ARG A 134 27.68 3.32 15.15
N ASN A 135 26.45 3.30 14.67
CA ASN A 135 25.90 4.39 13.87
C ASN A 135 25.36 5.51 14.79
N ARG A 136 25.69 6.76 14.45
CA ARG A 136 25.25 7.95 15.21
C ARG A 136 23.72 8.03 15.37
N ILE A 137 22.98 7.79 14.28
CA ILE A 137 21.50 7.87 14.27
C ILE A 137 20.92 6.75 15.14
N THR A 138 21.51 5.56 15.11
CA THR A 138 21.10 4.45 16.00
C THR A 138 21.31 4.80 17.47
N ASN A 139 22.39 5.51 17.82
CA ASN A 139 22.59 5.97 19.19
C ASN A 139 21.55 7.03 19.60
N GLN A 140 21.21 7.96 18.72
CA GLN A 140 20.14 8.94 18.98
C GLN A 140 18.79 8.25 19.22
N TYR A 141 18.45 7.23 18.43
CA TYR A 141 17.26 6.43 18.69
C TYR A 141 17.31 5.74 20.06
N GLN A 142 18.48 5.26 20.48
CA GLN A 142 18.65 4.68 21.82
C GLN A 142 18.42 5.70 22.93
N ASP A 143 18.89 6.93 22.76
CA ASP A 143 18.69 7.99 23.75
C ASP A 143 17.21 8.37 23.84
N VAL A 144 16.54 8.54 22.70
CA VAL A 144 15.08 8.77 22.64
C VAL A 144 14.31 7.64 23.33
N LEU A 145 14.56 6.37 22.96
CA LEU A 145 13.83 5.25 23.54
C LEU A 145 14.07 5.07 25.04
N LYS A 146 15.27 5.39 25.54
CA LYS A 146 15.57 5.39 26.98
C LYS A 146 14.89 6.54 27.73
N GLN A 147 14.92 7.74 27.16
CA GLN A 147 14.30 8.92 27.76
C GLN A 147 12.78 8.77 27.83
N GLU A 148 12.17 8.29 26.76
CA GLU A 148 10.72 8.16 26.68
C GLU A 148 10.18 6.96 27.46
N ASN A 149 10.99 5.90 27.66
CA ASN A 149 10.64 4.69 28.39
C ASN A 149 9.31 4.05 27.91
N PHE A 150 9.28 3.69 26.62
CA PHE A 150 8.12 3.04 26.00
C PHE A 150 7.94 1.60 26.46
N ASP A 151 6.69 1.17 26.62
CA ASP A 151 6.33 -0.24 26.85
C ASP A 151 6.19 -1.00 25.53
N LEU A 152 5.67 -0.31 24.50
CA LEU A 152 5.40 -0.87 23.18
C LEU A 152 5.71 0.16 22.08
N LEU A 153 6.37 -0.29 21.02
CA LEU A 153 6.49 0.45 19.76
C LEU A 153 5.60 -0.19 18.69
N PHE A 154 4.75 0.61 18.07
CA PHE A 154 3.88 0.17 16.98
C PHE A 154 4.32 0.79 15.65
N PHE A 155 4.77 -0.06 14.73
CA PHE A 155 5.23 0.31 13.40
C PHE A 155 4.11 0.22 12.38
N THR A 156 3.74 1.36 11.79
CA THR A 156 2.65 1.43 10.80
C THR A 156 3.03 0.88 9.44
N HIS A 157 4.34 0.71 9.18
CA HIS A 157 4.87 0.08 7.97
C HIS A 157 6.13 -0.75 8.29
N GLN A 158 6.12 -2.02 7.91
CA GLN A 158 7.13 -3.03 8.23
C GLN A 158 8.29 -3.18 7.22
N ARG A 159 8.29 -2.45 6.10
CA ARG A 159 9.22 -2.68 4.97
C ARG A 159 10.36 -1.68 4.81
N PRO A 160 10.19 -0.37 5.05
CA PRO A 160 11.24 0.59 4.73
C PRO A 160 12.52 0.32 5.51
N PRO A 161 13.70 0.34 4.87
CA PRO A 161 14.94 -0.08 5.52
C PRO A 161 15.36 0.83 6.67
N TYR A 162 14.95 2.10 6.65
CA TYR A 162 15.31 3.10 7.65
C TYR A 162 14.62 2.92 9.01
N ILE A 163 13.60 2.05 9.11
CA ILE A 163 13.00 1.69 10.41
C ILE A 163 13.78 0.60 11.14
N ALA A 164 14.60 -0.20 10.45
CA ALA A 164 15.33 -1.33 11.04
C ALA A 164 16.28 -0.95 12.20
N PRO A 165 17.02 0.19 12.17
CA PRO A 165 17.83 0.60 13.31
C PRO A 165 17.01 0.91 14.56
N LEU A 166 15.79 1.46 14.42
CA LEU A 166 14.90 1.72 15.55
C LEU A 166 14.43 0.40 16.19
N VAL A 167 14.04 -0.57 15.36
CA VAL A 167 13.68 -1.92 15.83
C VAL A 167 14.85 -2.60 16.53
N TYR A 168 16.06 -2.48 15.98
CA TYR A 168 17.28 -3.02 16.61
C TYR A 168 17.51 -2.45 18.02
N VAL A 169 17.33 -1.15 18.19
CA VAL A 169 17.46 -0.49 19.50
C VAL A 169 16.37 -0.95 20.46
N ALA A 170 15.12 -1.03 19.99
CA ALA A 170 14.00 -1.52 20.79
C ALA A 170 14.28 -2.95 21.32
N GLN A 171 14.75 -3.84 20.45
CA GLN A 171 15.17 -5.20 20.83
C GLN A 171 16.30 -5.21 21.87
N LYS A 172 17.30 -4.34 21.73
CA LYS A 172 18.41 -4.21 22.70
C LYS A 172 17.91 -3.73 24.07
N LEU A 173 16.93 -2.84 24.08
CA LEU A 173 16.29 -2.30 25.28
C LEU A 173 15.16 -3.19 25.80
N LYS A 174 14.84 -4.31 25.11
CA LYS A 174 13.73 -5.22 25.42
C LYS A 174 12.36 -4.54 25.41
N ILE A 175 12.19 -3.49 24.61
CA ILE A 175 10.90 -2.84 24.36
C ILE A 175 10.14 -3.69 23.35
N LYS A 176 8.86 -3.96 23.63
CA LYS A 176 8.01 -4.75 22.73
C LYS A 176 7.77 -4.01 21.42
N THR A 177 7.67 -4.77 20.33
CA THR A 177 7.46 -4.23 18.99
C THR A 177 6.28 -4.91 18.30
N ALA A 178 5.37 -4.12 17.75
CA ALA A 178 4.29 -4.59 16.90
C ALA A 178 4.40 -3.94 15.51
N ALA A 179 4.09 -4.67 14.46
CA ALA A 179 4.08 -4.13 13.10
C ALA A 179 2.78 -4.44 12.36
N PHE A 180 2.27 -3.45 11.63
CA PHE A 180 1.18 -3.66 10.70
C PHE A 180 1.72 -4.13 9.35
N ILE A 181 1.09 -5.17 8.78
CA ILE A 181 1.36 -5.60 7.40
C ILE A 181 0.65 -4.65 6.46
N PHE A 182 1.42 -3.69 5.98
CA PHE A 182 0.95 -2.48 5.31
C PHE A 182 0.03 -2.67 4.09
N SER A 183 0.19 -3.77 3.35
CA SER A 183 -0.47 -4.01 2.06
C SER A 183 -0.59 -5.51 1.83
N TRP A 184 -1.70 -5.92 1.21
CA TRP A 184 -2.03 -7.30 0.83
C TRP A 184 -1.00 -7.99 -0.08
N ASP A 185 -0.34 -7.27 -0.97
CA ASP A 185 0.67 -7.85 -1.87
C ASP A 185 2.05 -8.05 -1.24
N ASN A 186 2.28 -7.53 -0.02
CA ASN A 186 3.62 -7.44 0.57
C ASN A 186 4.25 -8.79 0.87
N LEU A 187 3.48 -9.77 1.34
CA LEU A 187 4.02 -11.06 1.79
C LEU A 187 4.33 -11.97 0.59
N ALA A 188 3.40 -12.03 -0.37
CA ALA A 188 3.45 -13.00 -1.45
C ALA A 188 4.18 -12.54 -2.72
N SER A 189 4.70 -11.30 -2.77
CA SER A 189 5.35 -10.78 -4.00
C SER A 189 6.61 -9.95 -3.79
N LYS A 190 6.96 -9.61 -2.55
CA LYS A 190 8.04 -8.67 -2.23
C LYS A 190 9.15 -9.35 -1.45
N GLY A 191 10.24 -8.61 -1.23
CA GLY A 191 11.35 -9.07 -0.39
C GLY A 191 11.00 -9.12 1.09
N ARG A 192 11.98 -9.55 1.91
CA ARG A 192 11.84 -9.67 3.37
C ARG A 192 11.55 -8.32 4.05
N MET A 193 10.77 -8.34 5.13
CA MET A 193 10.57 -7.19 6.03
C MET A 193 11.88 -6.56 6.53
N ALA A 194 11.80 -5.30 6.98
CA ALA A 194 12.94 -4.52 7.46
C ALA A 194 13.62 -5.17 8.67
N SER A 195 12.83 -5.75 9.58
CA SER A 195 13.27 -6.45 10.78
C SER A 195 12.26 -7.54 11.18
N ASN A 196 12.56 -8.29 12.25
CA ASN A 196 11.57 -9.09 12.97
C ASN A 196 10.94 -8.22 14.08
N PHE A 197 9.67 -8.49 14.36
CA PHE A 197 8.86 -7.81 15.39
C PHE A 197 8.30 -8.87 16.34
N ASP A 198 7.86 -8.46 17.53
CA ASP A 198 7.26 -9.39 18.50
C ASP A 198 5.82 -9.74 18.13
N TYR A 199 5.08 -8.81 17.52
CA TYR A 199 3.68 -8.98 17.14
C TYR A 199 3.38 -8.41 15.75
N TYR A 200 2.37 -8.99 15.10
CA TYR A 200 1.99 -8.67 13.72
C TYR A 200 0.49 -8.47 13.59
N LEU A 201 0.10 -7.32 13.03
CA LEU A 201 -1.28 -6.99 12.71
C LEU A 201 -1.51 -7.17 11.22
N VAL A 202 -2.49 -8.01 10.85
CA VAL A 202 -2.78 -8.41 9.45
C VAL A 202 -4.24 -8.13 9.09
N TRP A 203 -4.52 -8.08 7.78
CA TRP A 203 -5.84 -7.72 7.29
C TRP A 203 -6.85 -8.82 7.59
N SER A 204 -6.57 -10.02 7.09
CA SER A 204 -7.50 -11.13 7.07
C SER A 204 -6.85 -12.44 7.53
N ASN A 205 -7.69 -13.48 7.66
CA ASN A 205 -7.21 -14.84 7.89
C ASN A 205 -6.38 -15.38 6.72
N LEU A 206 -6.57 -14.87 5.49
CA LEU A 206 -5.70 -15.18 4.36
C LEU A 206 -4.28 -14.69 4.65
N MET A 207 -4.14 -13.40 4.97
CA MET A 207 -2.83 -12.80 5.26
C MET A 207 -2.16 -13.40 6.51
N ARG A 208 -2.94 -13.84 7.51
CA ARG A 208 -2.43 -14.64 8.64
C ARG A 208 -1.74 -15.92 8.16
N LYS A 209 -2.39 -16.68 7.26
CA LYS A 209 -1.83 -17.92 6.68
C LYS A 209 -0.59 -17.63 5.83
N GLU A 210 -0.63 -16.58 5.02
CA GLU A 210 0.52 -16.16 4.20
C GLU A 210 1.71 -15.77 5.08
N LEU A 211 1.49 -14.99 6.14
CA LEU A 211 2.54 -14.57 7.06
C LEU A 211 3.27 -15.78 7.63
N LYS A 212 2.53 -16.79 8.10
CA LYS A 212 3.11 -18.06 8.58
C LYS A 212 3.85 -18.82 7.49
N HIS A 213 3.34 -18.83 6.27
CA HIS A 213 3.97 -19.51 5.15
C HIS A 213 5.33 -18.89 4.79
N PHE A 214 5.41 -17.55 4.73
CA PHE A 214 6.61 -16.82 4.34
C PHE A 214 7.58 -16.52 5.51
N TYR A 215 7.12 -16.64 6.74
CA TYR A 215 7.87 -16.31 7.95
C TYR A 215 7.68 -17.41 9.00
N SER A 216 8.25 -18.59 8.73
CA SER A 216 8.04 -19.82 9.52
C SER A 216 8.44 -19.75 11.01
N GLU A 217 9.20 -18.74 11.43
CA GLU A 217 9.55 -18.53 12.84
C GLU A 217 8.48 -17.75 13.63
N ILE A 218 7.54 -17.09 12.95
CA ILE A 218 6.44 -16.34 13.60
C ILE A 218 5.40 -17.35 14.11
N LYS A 219 5.02 -17.20 15.38
CA LYS A 219 4.04 -18.06 16.04
C LYS A 219 2.61 -17.54 15.82
N GLU A 220 1.63 -18.41 16.03
CA GLU A 220 0.22 -18.08 15.77
C GLU A 220 -0.29 -16.98 16.71
N GLU A 221 0.10 -17.06 17.98
CA GLU A 221 -0.25 -16.11 19.04
C GLU A 221 0.36 -14.70 18.81
N GLU A 222 1.38 -14.59 17.96
CA GLU A 222 2.01 -13.32 17.60
C GLU A 222 1.23 -12.58 16.50
N ILE A 223 0.22 -13.22 15.88
CA ILE A 223 -0.51 -12.70 14.72
C ILE A 223 -1.96 -12.35 15.09
N ASN A 224 -2.35 -11.11 14.82
CA ASN A 224 -3.68 -10.57 15.11
C ASN A 224 -4.36 -10.07 13.83
N VAL A 225 -5.59 -10.53 13.58
CA VAL A 225 -6.37 -10.16 12.38
C VAL A 225 -7.30 -9.02 12.73
N ILE A 226 -7.06 -7.84 12.17
CA ILE A 226 -7.74 -6.59 12.58
C ILE A 226 -8.56 -5.92 11.46
N GLY A 227 -8.44 -6.37 10.22
CA GLY A 227 -8.87 -5.63 9.04
C GLY A 227 -7.78 -4.70 8.54
N THR A 228 -8.15 -3.62 7.84
CA THR A 228 -7.15 -2.67 7.35
C THR A 228 -7.54 -1.22 7.64
N PRO A 229 -6.68 -0.46 8.34
CA PRO A 229 -6.92 0.96 8.59
C PRO A 229 -6.84 1.80 7.30
N GLN A 230 -6.35 1.21 6.20
CA GLN A 230 -6.35 1.85 4.88
C GLN A 230 -7.76 2.25 4.43
N PHE A 231 -8.77 1.44 4.73
CA PHE A 231 -10.14 1.66 4.26
C PHE A 231 -11.07 2.20 5.35
N GLU A 232 -10.63 2.26 6.62
CA GLU A 232 -11.45 2.81 7.71
C GLU A 232 -12.01 4.21 7.41
N PRO A 233 -11.27 5.16 6.81
CA PRO A 233 -11.81 6.48 6.43
C PRO A 233 -13.10 6.43 5.60
N TYR A 234 -13.35 5.35 4.86
CA TYR A 234 -14.53 5.20 4.03
C TYR A 234 -15.81 5.01 4.86
N ALA A 235 -15.69 4.51 6.09
CA ALA A 235 -16.80 4.34 7.03
C ALA A 235 -17.02 5.56 7.94
N MET A 236 -16.14 6.57 7.93
CA MET A 236 -16.15 7.65 8.92
C MET A 236 -16.92 8.88 8.43
N ASP A 237 -18.04 9.24 9.07
CA ASP A 237 -18.93 10.34 8.63
C ASP A 237 -18.22 11.68 8.37
N LYS A 238 -17.13 11.99 9.08
CA LYS A 238 -16.33 13.21 8.86
C LYS A 238 -15.77 13.35 7.43
N TYR A 239 -15.65 12.24 6.69
CA TYR A 239 -15.21 12.21 5.29
C TYR A 239 -16.35 12.13 4.28
N LYS A 240 -17.60 12.01 4.74
CA LYS A 240 -18.75 12.01 3.84
C LYS A 240 -18.96 13.42 3.28
N ILE A 241 -19.22 13.49 1.99
CA ILE A 241 -19.73 14.70 1.32
C ILE A 241 -20.96 14.34 0.53
N ASP A 242 -21.86 15.29 0.33
CA ASP A 242 -23.06 15.05 -0.46
C ASP A 242 -22.74 15.04 -1.97
N ARG A 243 -23.59 14.35 -2.73
CA ARG A 243 -23.43 14.20 -4.18
C ARG A 243 -23.43 15.56 -4.88
N SER A 244 -24.25 16.52 -4.46
CA SER A 244 -24.33 17.82 -5.12
C SER A 244 -23.04 18.63 -4.98
N SER A 245 -22.42 18.59 -3.79
CA SER A 245 -21.12 19.22 -3.53
C SER A 245 -19.99 18.58 -4.34
N PHE A 246 -19.95 17.25 -4.41
CA PHE A 246 -18.96 16.53 -5.24
C PHE A 246 -19.12 16.89 -6.72
N PHE A 247 -20.35 16.88 -7.22
CA PHE A 247 -20.64 17.20 -8.63
C PHE A 247 -20.29 18.64 -8.95
N LYS A 248 -20.66 19.59 -8.09
CA LYS A 248 -20.30 21.00 -8.25
C LYS A 248 -18.79 21.20 -8.25
N LYS A 249 -18.07 20.55 -7.34
CA LYS A 249 -16.62 20.69 -7.19
C LYS A 249 -15.86 20.26 -8.44
N PHE A 250 -16.25 19.13 -9.03
CA PHE A 250 -15.59 18.57 -10.22
C PHE A 250 -16.27 18.96 -11.53
N ASN A 251 -17.24 19.88 -11.49
CA ASN A 251 -18.04 20.31 -12.64
C ASN A 251 -18.68 19.13 -13.40
N LEU A 252 -19.19 18.14 -12.65
CA LEU A 252 -19.83 16.95 -13.19
C LEU A 252 -21.30 17.23 -13.53
N ASP A 253 -21.76 16.66 -14.64
CA ASP A 253 -23.17 16.74 -15.04
C ASP A 253 -24.03 15.83 -14.17
N THR A 254 -24.99 16.41 -13.45
CA THR A 254 -25.87 15.67 -12.51
C THR A 254 -26.78 14.64 -13.17
N THR A 255 -27.01 14.76 -14.49
CA THR A 255 -27.83 13.84 -15.28
C THR A 255 -27.06 12.61 -15.74
N LYS A 256 -25.71 12.67 -15.72
CA LYS A 256 -24.83 11.62 -16.25
C LYS A 256 -24.34 10.66 -15.17
N GLY A 257 -24.25 9.38 -15.53
CA GLY A 257 -23.49 8.39 -14.77
C GLY A 257 -21.98 8.61 -14.90
N ILE A 258 -21.20 8.13 -13.93
CA ILE A 258 -19.75 8.33 -13.87
C ILE A 258 -19.03 6.98 -14.04
N ILE A 259 -18.23 6.87 -15.09
CA ILE A 259 -17.15 5.90 -15.15
C ILE A 259 -15.93 6.54 -14.51
N CYS A 260 -15.35 5.89 -13.50
CA CYS A 260 -14.07 6.28 -12.94
C CYS A 260 -12.95 5.43 -13.53
N TYR A 261 -11.98 6.05 -14.21
CA TYR A 261 -10.71 5.40 -14.49
C TYR A 261 -9.70 5.76 -13.38
N SER A 262 -9.15 4.76 -12.70
CA SER A 262 -8.10 4.98 -11.69
C SER A 262 -6.74 4.58 -12.25
N CYS A 263 -5.86 5.57 -12.41
CA CYS A 263 -4.54 5.35 -12.99
C CYS A 263 -3.63 4.56 -12.05
N ALA A 264 -2.78 3.73 -12.62
CA ALA A 264 -1.71 3.09 -11.88
C ALA A 264 -0.56 4.08 -11.61
N ASP A 265 0.39 3.68 -10.76
CA ASP A 265 1.63 4.45 -10.61
C ASP A 265 2.38 4.55 -11.96
N LYS A 266 3.05 5.68 -12.20
CA LYS A 266 3.79 5.95 -13.45
C LYS A 266 4.75 4.81 -13.84
N SER A 267 5.33 4.10 -12.88
CA SER A 267 6.27 3.00 -13.14
C SER A 267 5.64 1.76 -13.78
N ILE A 268 4.32 1.60 -13.65
CA ILE A 268 3.58 0.43 -14.16
C ILE A 268 2.37 0.83 -15.03
N GLY A 269 1.91 2.07 -14.99
CA GLY A 269 0.75 2.57 -15.72
C GLY A 269 1.02 3.06 -17.14
N ALA A 270 2.01 2.50 -17.83
CA ALA A 270 2.42 2.98 -19.16
C ALA A 270 1.29 2.89 -20.22
N ASN A 271 0.32 1.99 -20.03
CA ASN A 271 -0.84 1.85 -20.91
C ASN A 271 -2.06 2.67 -20.46
N ASP A 272 -2.01 3.45 -19.37
CA ASP A 272 -3.18 4.17 -18.85
C ASP A 272 -3.81 5.07 -19.93
N SER A 273 -3.01 5.80 -20.70
CA SER A 273 -3.50 6.66 -21.78
C SER A 273 -4.24 5.88 -22.87
N VAL A 274 -3.81 4.64 -23.15
CA VAL A 274 -4.45 3.75 -24.14
C VAL A 274 -5.81 3.29 -23.61
N HIS A 275 -5.87 2.86 -22.35
CA HIS A 275 -7.13 2.44 -21.73
C HIS A 275 -8.12 3.61 -21.64
N ILE A 276 -7.67 4.79 -21.20
CA ILE A 276 -8.51 5.99 -21.10
C ILE A 276 -9.08 6.37 -22.48
N ALA A 277 -8.25 6.36 -23.52
CA ALA A 277 -8.72 6.63 -24.88
C ALA A 277 -9.78 5.63 -25.34
N SER A 278 -9.62 4.35 -25.00
CA SER A 278 -10.59 3.31 -25.31
C SER A 278 -11.93 3.51 -24.61
N VAL A 279 -11.92 3.92 -23.33
CA VAL A 279 -13.14 4.30 -22.59
C VAL A 279 -13.83 5.51 -23.23
N MET A 280 -13.06 6.51 -23.64
CA MET A 280 -13.63 7.67 -24.35
C MET A 280 -14.26 7.28 -25.68
N GLN A 281 -13.63 6.38 -26.44
CA GLN A 281 -14.20 5.88 -27.69
C GLN A 281 -15.54 5.17 -27.45
N TYR A 282 -15.67 4.41 -26.36
CA TYR A 282 -16.94 3.80 -25.96
C TYR A 282 -18.02 4.86 -25.67
N LEU A 283 -17.68 5.91 -24.92
CA LEU A 283 -18.61 7.02 -24.60
C LEU A 283 -19.08 7.74 -25.87
N ILE A 284 -18.16 8.07 -26.77
CA ILE A 284 -18.44 8.76 -28.05
C ILE A 284 -19.38 7.91 -28.93
N ASN A 285 -19.17 6.59 -28.97
CA ASN A 285 -20.00 5.69 -29.77
C ASN A 285 -21.37 5.41 -29.14
N ASN A 286 -21.57 5.74 -27.85
CA ASN A 286 -22.78 5.43 -27.10
C ASN A 286 -23.35 6.66 -26.35
N PRO A 287 -23.64 7.79 -27.03
CA PRO A 287 -24.04 9.04 -26.37
C PRO A 287 -25.37 8.91 -25.60
N LYS A 288 -26.22 7.96 -25.99
CA LYS A 288 -27.52 7.68 -25.34
C LYS A 288 -27.39 7.11 -23.93
N LEU A 289 -26.22 6.59 -23.54
CA LEU A 289 -26.00 6.07 -22.19
C LEU A 289 -25.87 7.17 -21.14
N ASN A 290 -25.73 8.44 -21.56
CA ASN A 290 -25.57 9.60 -20.70
C ASN A 290 -24.50 9.40 -19.62
N LEU A 291 -23.26 9.13 -20.05
CA LEU A 291 -22.11 8.88 -19.17
C LEU A 291 -21.08 10.00 -19.29
N GLN A 292 -20.28 10.16 -18.25
CA GLN A 292 -19.07 10.98 -18.23
C GLN A 292 -17.90 10.20 -17.64
N LEU A 293 -16.68 10.57 -18.05
CA LEU A 293 -15.44 9.94 -17.56
C LEU A 293 -14.75 10.86 -16.56
N LEU A 294 -14.49 10.33 -15.37
CA LEU A 294 -13.62 10.94 -14.37
C LEU A 294 -12.33 10.10 -14.25
N VAL A 295 -11.18 10.70 -14.54
CA VAL A 295 -9.87 10.07 -14.40
C VAL A 295 -9.22 10.54 -13.10
N ARG A 296 -8.90 9.60 -12.20
CA ARG A 296 -8.12 9.86 -10.99
C ARG A 296 -6.68 9.40 -11.19
N THR A 297 -5.72 10.32 -11.09
CA THR A 297 -4.30 10.00 -11.23
C THR A 297 -3.74 9.27 -10.01
N SER A 298 -2.55 8.68 -10.11
CA SER A 298 -1.85 8.16 -8.91
C SER A 298 -1.54 9.31 -7.94
N PRO A 299 -1.55 9.08 -6.61
CA PRO A 299 -1.19 10.10 -5.64
C PRO A 299 0.26 10.61 -5.73
N ALA A 300 1.13 9.88 -6.44
CA ALA A 300 2.54 10.22 -6.59
C ALA A 300 2.86 11.09 -7.82
N GLU A 301 1.88 11.37 -8.68
CA GLU A 301 2.08 12.09 -9.96
C GLU A 301 1.34 13.44 -10.02
N ASP A 302 1.83 14.32 -10.89
CA ASP A 302 1.31 15.66 -11.17
C ASP A 302 0.38 15.69 -12.40
N GLY A 303 0.18 14.55 -13.05
CA GLY A 303 -0.66 14.41 -14.24
C GLY A 303 -0.04 14.89 -15.54
N LEU A 304 1.24 15.31 -15.57
CA LEU A 304 1.90 15.81 -16.78
C LEU A 304 2.00 14.76 -17.89
N ARG A 305 2.04 13.46 -17.54
CA ARG A 305 2.08 12.39 -18.56
C ARG A 305 0.78 12.25 -19.37
N PHE A 306 -0.27 12.95 -18.98
CA PHE A 306 -1.58 12.88 -19.61
C PHE A 306 -1.93 14.09 -20.47
N GLU A 307 -1.01 15.05 -20.67
CA GLU A 307 -1.28 16.27 -21.47
C GLU A 307 -1.80 15.96 -22.89
N GLU A 308 -1.28 14.93 -23.55
CA GLU A 308 -1.77 14.50 -24.87
C GLU A 308 -3.23 14.05 -24.82
N ILE A 309 -3.61 13.23 -23.83
CA ILE A 309 -4.98 12.75 -23.66
C ILE A 309 -5.91 13.88 -23.21
N LYS A 310 -5.46 14.78 -22.33
CA LYS A 310 -6.21 15.98 -21.93
C LYS A 310 -6.54 16.86 -23.13
N SER A 311 -5.57 17.04 -24.05
CA SER A 311 -5.76 17.82 -25.28
C SER A 311 -6.71 17.13 -26.25
N LYS A 312 -6.59 15.81 -26.40
CA LYS A 312 -7.43 15.01 -27.30
C LYS A 312 -8.89 14.90 -26.83
N PHE A 313 -9.11 14.83 -25.52
CA PHE A 313 -10.42 14.65 -24.90
C PHE A 313 -10.62 15.67 -23.76
N PRO A 314 -10.86 16.96 -24.08
CA PRO A 314 -11.00 18.02 -23.10
C PRO A 314 -12.22 17.86 -22.17
N GLU A 315 -13.18 17.01 -22.53
CA GLU A 315 -14.36 16.69 -21.73
C GLU A 315 -14.08 15.73 -20.56
N ILE A 316 -12.90 15.11 -20.50
CA ILE A 316 -12.52 14.26 -19.37
C ILE A 316 -12.38 15.12 -18.11
N ILE A 317 -13.05 14.69 -17.03
CA ILE A 317 -12.89 15.30 -15.72
C ILE A 317 -11.67 14.69 -15.03
N TRP A 318 -10.74 15.53 -14.59
CA TRP A 318 -9.50 15.07 -13.92
C TRP A 318 -9.54 15.31 -12.42
N ASN A 319 -9.30 14.26 -11.65
CA ASN A 319 -9.07 14.32 -10.22
C ASN A 319 -7.60 13.99 -9.91
N ILE A 320 -6.81 15.03 -9.68
CA ILE A 320 -5.41 14.90 -9.22
C ILE A 320 -5.43 14.83 -7.68
N PRO A 321 -4.96 13.73 -7.06
CA PRO A 321 -4.96 13.60 -5.61
C PRO A 321 -4.14 14.70 -4.93
N LYS A 322 -4.68 15.27 -3.85
CA LYS A 322 -4.01 16.34 -3.08
C LYS A 322 -3.05 15.76 -2.05
N TRP A 323 -1.95 15.20 -2.56
CA TRP A 323 -0.87 14.61 -1.76
C TRP A 323 0.36 15.52 -1.76
N GLU A 324 0.49 16.30 -0.69
CA GLU A 324 1.53 17.31 -0.54
C GLU A 324 2.86 16.68 -0.14
N LEU A 325 3.94 17.08 -0.80
CA LEU A 325 5.28 16.60 -0.47
C LEU A 325 5.82 17.34 0.75
N ALA A 326 5.91 16.64 1.88
CA ALA A 326 6.36 17.23 3.15
C ALA A 326 7.89 17.42 3.21
N ARG A 327 8.66 16.57 2.52
CA ARG A 327 10.13 16.62 2.54
C ARG A 327 10.74 16.35 1.18
N ASN A 328 11.62 17.24 0.73
CA ASN A 328 12.45 17.05 -0.45
C ASN A 328 13.66 16.14 -0.16
N ASN A 329 14.22 15.50 -1.18
CA ASN A 329 15.47 14.72 -1.10
C ASN A 329 15.45 13.54 -0.11
N HIS A 330 14.28 12.93 0.11
CA HIS A 330 14.18 11.66 0.83
C HIS A 330 14.55 10.48 -0.09
N ALA A 331 15.11 9.41 0.46
CA ALA A 331 15.47 8.21 -0.32
C ALA A 331 14.25 7.56 -1.01
N GLU A 332 13.07 7.77 -0.43
CA GLU A 332 11.76 7.36 -0.96
C GLU A 332 10.84 8.58 -0.99
N SER A 333 10.92 9.43 -2.02
CA SER A 333 10.15 10.68 -2.07
C SER A 333 8.63 10.47 -2.00
N TRP A 334 8.13 9.36 -2.56
CA TRP A 334 6.70 9.01 -2.48
C TRP A 334 6.23 8.85 -1.03
N SER A 335 7.08 8.37 -0.13
CA SER A 335 6.72 8.12 1.27
C SER A 335 6.49 9.40 2.05
N GLN A 336 7.02 10.53 1.55
CA GLN A 336 6.89 11.86 2.14
C GLN A 336 5.70 12.64 1.60
N ARG A 337 4.87 12.02 0.75
CA ARG A 337 3.64 12.63 0.26
C ARG A 337 2.49 12.33 1.20
N ILE A 338 1.80 13.36 1.68
CA ILE A 338 0.76 13.25 2.71
C ILE A 338 -0.59 13.67 2.11
N PRO A 339 -1.64 12.84 2.25
CA PRO A 339 -2.97 13.20 1.79
C PRO A 339 -3.57 14.33 2.63
N SER A 340 -4.18 15.30 1.98
CA SER A 340 -5.07 16.24 2.65
C SER A 340 -6.39 15.58 3.04
N ILE A 341 -7.08 16.15 4.04
CA ILE A 341 -8.47 15.75 4.39
C ILE A 341 -9.39 15.87 3.18
N GLU A 342 -9.16 16.86 2.32
CA GLU A 342 -9.93 17.07 1.10
C GLU A 342 -9.76 15.91 0.12
N ASP A 343 -8.54 15.39 -0.06
CA ASP A 343 -8.33 14.21 -0.92
C ASP A 343 -9.05 12.97 -0.38
N VAL A 344 -9.08 12.78 0.93
CA VAL A 344 -9.81 11.65 1.55
C VAL A 344 -11.31 11.77 1.28
N LYS A 345 -11.87 12.99 1.36
CA LYS A 345 -13.28 13.27 1.01
C LYS A 345 -13.55 13.01 -0.47
N ASP A 346 -12.66 13.47 -1.35
CA ASP A 346 -12.79 13.29 -2.79
C ASP A 346 -12.74 11.82 -3.19
N LEU A 347 -11.79 11.07 -2.63
CA LEU A 347 -11.67 9.63 -2.86
C LEU A 347 -12.94 8.91 -2.38
N ARG A 348 -13.40 9.15 -1.15
CA ARG A 348 -14.63 8.51 -0.66
C ARG A 348 -15.83 8.82 -1.55
N ALA A 349 -16.00 10.08 -1.96
CA ALA A 349 -17.10 10.50 -2.83
C ALA A 349 -17.02 9.83 -4.21
N LEU A 350 -15.81 9.67 -4.75
CA LEU A 350 -15.59 8.95 -6.00
C LEU A 350 -16.03 7.49 -5.88
N LEU A 351 -15.67 6.81 -4.78
CA LEU A 351 -16.09 5.44 -4.51
C LEU A 351 -17.62 5.32 -4.36
N GLU A 352 -18.25 6.31 -3.72
CA GLU A 352 -19.70 6.32 -3.47
C GLU A 352 -20.51 6.64 -4.73
N PHE A 353 -20.07 7.60 -5.54
CA PHE A 353 -20.86 8.19 -6.62
C PHE A 353 -20.50 7.75 -8.03
N SER A 354 -19.42 6.99 -8.24
CA SER A 354 -19.21 6.33 -9.55
C SER A 354 -20.10 5.10 -9.74
N ASP A 355 -20.45 4.83 -10.99
CA ASP A 355 -21.27 3.69 -11.40
C ASP A 355 -20.41 2.49 -11.79
N LEU A 356 -19.18 2.73 -12.24
CA LEU A 356 -18.22 1.72 -12.69
C LEU A 356 -16.80 2.23 -12.45
N ASN A 357 -15.92 1.34 -12.00
CA ASN A 357 -14.48 1.60 -11.98
C ASN A 357 -13.73 0.75 -13.02
N ILE A 358 -12.74 1.37 -13.65
CA ILE A 358 -11.81 0.74 -14.57
C ILE A 358 -10.39 1.09 -14.10
N ASN A 359 -9.51 0.10 -13.96
CA ASN A 359 -8.13 0.34 -13.55
C ASN A 359 -7.21 -0.81 -13.98
N MET A 360 -5.89 -0.60 -13.92
CA MET A 360 -4.91 -1.65 -14.19
C MET A 360 -4.49 -2.34 -12.88
N CYS A 361 -5.18 -3.42 -12.50
CA CYS A 361 -4.82 -4.33 -11.39
C CYS A 361 -4.45 -3.63 -10.06
N SER A 362 -5.12 -2.53 -9.74
CA SER A 362 -4.83 -1.66 -8.59
C SER A 362 -5.61 -2.08 -7.35
N THR A 363 -5.12 -1.65 -6.16
CA THR A 363 -5.90 -1.72 -4.92
C THR A 363 -7.24 -1.02 -5.05
N MET A 364 -7.35 -0.01 -5.93
CA MET A 364 -8.60 0.68 -6.25
C MET A 364 -9.74 -0.30 -6.59
N GLY A 365 -9.43 -1.49 -7.12
CA GLY A 365 -10.42 -2.55 -7.24
C GLY A 365 -11.09 -2.86 -5.90
N LEU A 366 -10.33 -3.18 -4.85
CA LEU A 366 -10.86 -3.40 -3.50
C LEU A 366 -11.60 -2.17 -2.95
N ASP A 367 -11.09 -0.96 -3.19
CA ASP A 367 -11.74 0.29 -2.77
C ASP A 367 -13.17 0.40 -3.34
N PHE A 368 -13.35 0.15 -4.63
CA PHE A 368 -14.66 0.21 -5.29
C PHE A 368 -15.57 -0.98 -4.95
N LEU A 369 -14.98 -2.17 -4.75
CA LEU A 369 -15.70 -3.36 -4.31
C LEU A 369 -16.33 -3.17 -2.91
N LEU A 370 -15.69 -2.41 -2.01
CA LEU A 370 -16.25 -2.05 -0.70
C LEU A 370 -17.55 -1.23 -0.80
N PHE A 371 -17.72 -0.47 -1.89
CA PHE A 371 -18.93 0.29 -2.21
C PHE A 371 -19.86 -0.47 -3.17
N ASP A 372 -19.64 -1.78 -3.33
CA ASP A 372 -20.41 -2.67 -4.20
C ASP A 372 -20.45 -2.21 -5.67
N LYS A 373 -19.40 -1.53 -6.13
CA LYS A 373 -19.31 -1.05 -7.52
C LYS A 373 -18.75 -2.12 -8.44
N PRO A 374 -19.27 -2.27 -9.67
CA PRO A 374 -18.59 -3.02 -10.72
C PRO A 374 -17.16 -2.51 -10.95
N VAL A 375 -16.24 -3.45 -11.22
CA VAL A 375 -14.83 -3.16 -11.49
C VAL A 375 -14.38 -3.96 -12.71
N ILE A 376 -13.67 -3.29 -13.61
CA ILE A 376 -13.00 -3.88 -14.77
C ILE A 376 -11.50 -3.66 -14.63
N TYR A 377 -10.72 -4.73 -14.71
CA TYR A 377 -9.27 -4.65 -14.85
C TYR A 377 -8.86 -4.59 -16.31
N THR A 378 -8.13 -3.55 -16.71
CA THR A 378 -7.57 -3.41 -18.06
C THR A 378 -6.12 -3.86 -18.08
N VAL A 379 -5.80 -4.77 -19.00
CA VAL A 379 -4.45 -5.32 -19.21
C VAL A 379 -4.21 -5.54 -20.70
N PHE A 380 -4.12 -4.45 -21.47
CA PHE A 380 -4.07 -4.53 -22.93
C PHE A 380 -2.74 -5.06 -23.45
N GLY A 381 -1.64 -4.84 -22.74
CA GLY A 381 -0.32 -5.14 -23.25
C GLY A 381 0.18 -6.54 -22.92
N ASN A 382 0.85 -7.14 -23.90
CA ASN A 382 1.44 -8.47 -23.81
C ASN A 382 2.80 -8.50 -24.54
N GLU A 383 3.44 -9.67 -24.61
CA GLU A 383 4.76 -9.82 -25.23
C GLU A 383 4.77 -9.59 -26.75
N GLU A 384 3.60 -9.61 -27.40
CA GLU A 384 3.46 -9.65 -28.86
C GLU A 384 3.01 -8.32 -29.47
N ASN A 385 2.32 -7.45 -28.72
CA ASN A 385 1.65 -6.28 -29.27
C ASN A 385 2.36 -4.93 -29.07
N GLY A 386 3.56 -4.94 -28.49
CA GLY A 386 4.40 -3.75 -28.32
C GLY A 386 3.95 -2.76 -27.25
N LEU A 387 2.83 -3.02 -26.57
CA LEU A 387 2.42 -2.28 -25.37
C LEU A 387 3.20 -2.74 -24.15
N TYR A 388 3.14 -1.96 -23.05
CA TYR A 388 3.71 -2.40 -21.79
C TYR A 388 3.01 -3.67 -21.30
N ASN A 389 3.74 -4.74 -21.01
CA ASN A 389 3.16 -6.05 -20.66
C ASN A 389 2.53 -6.04 -19.25
N ASP A 390 1.35 -5.44 -19.12
CA ASP A 390 0.54 -5.39 -17.90
C ASP A 390 -0.23 -6.69 -17.64
N GLN A 391 -0.44 -7.55 -18.65
CA GLN A 391 -0.97 -8.91 -18.46
C GLN A 391 -0.06 -9.77 -17.56
N LEU A 392 1.23 -9.42 -17.46
CA LEU A 392 2.17 -10.07 -16.55
C LEU A 392 1.69 -10.06 -15.09
N PHE A 393 0.98 -9.01 -14.67
CA PHE A 393 0.50 -8.86 -13.29
C PHE A 393 -0.55 -9.90 -12.92
N LEU A 394 -1.34 -10.41 -13.88
CA LEU A 394 -2.35 -11.45 -13.64
C LEU A 394 -1.77 -12.74 -13.03
N LYS A 395 -0.45 -12.95 -13.13
CA LYS A 395 0.25 -14.12 -12.58
C LYS A 395 0.70 -13.91 -11.12
N TYR A 396 0.43 -12.77 -10.50
CA TYR A 396 0.82 -12.51 -9.11
C TYR A 396 -0.17 -13.17 -8.15
N ALA A 397 0.34 -13.81 -7.10
CA ALA A 397 -0.45 -14.62 -6.16
C ALA A 397 -1.67 -13.88 -5.57
N HIS A 398 -1.52 -12.61 -5.16
CA HIS A 398 -2.64 -11.83 -4.63
C HIS A 398 -3.73 -11.54 -5.69
N LEU A 399 -3.35 -11.40 -6.97
CA LEU A 399 -4.32 -11.23 -8.05
C LEU A 399 -4.97 -12.55 -8.46
N GLU A 400 -4.36 -13.71 -8.22
CA GLU A 400 -5.02 -15.00 -8.44
C GLU A 400 -6.30 -15.13 -7.62
N HIS A 401 -6.31 -14.65 -6.37
CA HIS A 401 -7.53 -14.61 -5.54
C HIS A 401 -8.61 -13.72 -6.17
N VAL A 402 -8.24 -12.55 -6.66
CA VAL A 402 -9.16 -11.63 -7.35
C VAL A 402 -9.74 -12.27 -8.61
N ILE A 403 -8.89 -12.83 -9.47
CA ILE A 403 -9.29 -13.47 -10.73
C ILE A 403 -10.24 -14.64 -10.45
N ASN A 404 -9.85 -15.55 -9.56
CA ASN A 404 -10.62 -16.75 -9.25
C ASN A 404 -11.95 -16.44 -8.55
N SER A 405 -12.06 -15.31 -7.86
CA SER A 405 -13.29 -14.90 -7.19
C SER A 405 -14.44 -14.56 -8.16
N LYS A 406 -14.12 -14.21 -9.42
CA LYS A 406 -15.07 -13.65 -10.40
C LYS A 406 -15.76 -12.36 -9.94
N ALA A 407 -15.21 -11.65 -8.94
CA ALA A 407 -15.75 -10.40 -8.43
C ALA A 407 -15.64 -9.24 -9.44
N ILE A 408 -14.67 -9.33 -10.35
CA ILE A 408 -14.33 -8.33 -11.36
C ILE A 408 -14.29 -8.98 -12.75
N THR A 409 -14.27 -8.17 -13.80
CA THR A 409 -13.93 -8.63 -15.16
C THR A 409 -12.55 -8.13 -15.56
N ILE A 410 -11.97 -8.77 -16.57
CA ILE A 410 -10.62 -8.46 -17.07
C ILE A 410 -10.72 -8.25 -18.57
N ALA A 411 -10.36 -7.07 -19.04
CA ALA A 411 -10.32 -6.71 -20.45
C ALA A 411 -8.87 -6.73 -20.94
N LYS A 412 -8.58 -7.60 -21.90
CA LYS A 412 -7.26 -7.74 -22.53
C LYS A 412 -7.10 -6.94 -23.81
N ASN A 413 -8.17 -6.30 -24.28
CA ASN A 413 -8.21 -5.46 -25.45
C ASN A 413 -9.44 -4.53 -25.40
N GLU A 414 -9.55 -3.64 -26.38
CA GLU A 414 -10.64 -2.67 -26.51
C GLU A 414 -12.03 -3.32 -26.65
N GLU A 415 -12.14 -4.38 -27.45
CA GLU A 415 -13.41 -5.07 -27.68
C GLU A 415 -13.96 -5.66 -26.38
N GLU A 416 -13.13 -6.40 -25.64
CA GLU A 416 -13.48 -6.95 -24.34
C GLU A 416 -13.82 -5.84 -23.33
N LEU A 417 -13.09 -4.71 -23.35
CA LEU A 417 -13.39 -3.58 -22.48
C LEU A 417 -14.78 -3.01 -22.75
N HIS A 418 -15.13 -2.80 -24.01
CA HIS A 418 -16.42 -2.23 -24.41
C HIS A 418 -17.58 -3.17 -24.07
N GLU A 419 -17.40 -4.49 -24.29
CA GLU A 419 -18.37 -5.51 -23.88
C GLU A 419 -18.59 -5.49 -22.36
N GLN A 420 -17.50 -5.44 -21.59
CA GLN A 420 -17.55 -5.48 -20.13
C GLN A 420 -18.11 -4.18 -19.54
N ILE A 421 -17.85 -3.01 -20.15
CA ILE A 421 -18.51 -1.75 -19.76
C ILE A 421 -20.03 -1.89 -19.94
N LYS A 422 -20.47 -2.40 -21.10
CA LYS A 422 -21.91 -2.63 -21.36
C LYS A 422 -22.52 -3.58 -20.34
N GLU A 423 -21.86 -4.69 -20.03
CA GLU A 423 -22.34 -5.67 -19.04
C GLU A 423 -22.42 -5.04 -17.64
N ALA A 424 -21.37 -4.33 -17.20
CA ALA A 424 -21.32 -3.71 -15.89
C ALA A 424 -22.42 -2.66 -15.69
N LEU A 425 -22.73 -1.88 -16.72
CA LEU A 425 -23.77 -0.84 -16.66
C LEU A 425 -25.19 -1.42 -16.76
N THR A 426 -25.38 -2.49 -17.54
CA THR A 426 -26.71 -3.12 -17.71
C THR A 426 -27.04 -4.11 -16.60
N GLN A 427 -26.04 -4.73 -15.99
CA GLN A 427 -26.18 -5.75 -14.94
C GLN A 427 -25.22 -5.48 -13.75
N PRO A 428 -25.30 -4.31 -13.09
CA PRO A 428 -24.35 -3.92 -12.03
C PRO A 428 -24.34 -4.89 -10.83
N ASN A 429 -25.45 -5.59 -10.60
CA ASN A 429 -25.61 -6.55 -9.51
C ASN A 429 -25.16 -7.97 -9.85
N LEU A 430 -24.79 -8.27 -11.11
CA LEU A 430 -24.43 -9.62 -11.57
C LEU A 430 -23.35 -10.28 -10.68
N ARG A 431 -22.38 -9.48 -10.22
CA ARG A 431 -21.25 -9.96 -9.41
C ARG A 431 -21.32 -9.64 -7.92
N LYS A 432 -22.45 -9.09 -7.43
CA LYS A 432 -22.57 -8.61 -6.04
C LYS A 432 -22.12 -9.62 -4.98
N ALA A 433 -22.56 -10.87 -5.09
CA ALA A 433 -22.16 -11.93 -4.16
C ALA A 433 -20.65 -12.26 -4.26
N TYR A 434 -20.08 -12.30 -5.47
CA TYR A 434 -18.65 -12.52 -5.68
C TYR A 434 -17.81 -11.37 -5.10
N ARG A 435 -18.24 -10.12 -5.29
CA ARG A 435 -17.61 -8.93 -4.69
C ARG A 435 -17.55 -9.04 -3.17
N LYS A 436 -18.68 -9.36 -2.54
CA LYS A 436 -18.74 -9.56 -1.08
C LYS A 436 -17.78 -10.66 -0.62
N ASN A 437 -17.77 -11.81 -1.29
CA ASN A 437 -16.91 -12.94 -0.92
C ASN A 437 -15.42 -12.59 -1.03
N LEU A 438 -15.02 -11.82 -2.05
CA LEU A 438 -13.62 -11.37 -2.19
C LEU A 438 -13.25 -10.38 -1.08
N ILE A 439 -14.12 -9.44 -0.73
CA ILE A 439 -13.91 -8.51 0.39
C ILE A 439 -13.77 -9.27 1.73
N ASP A 440 -14.64 -10.25 1.98
CA ASP A 440 -14.57 -11.08 3.18
C ASP A 440 -13.25 -11.89 3.24
N LEU A 441 -12.73 -12.33 2.08
CA LEU A 441 -11.45 -13.03 1.99
C LEU A 441 -10.25 -12.12 2.27
N GLU A 442 -10.19 -10.97 1.59
CA GLU A 442 -9.00 -10.09 1.58
C GLU A 442 -8.92 -9.18 2.81
N ILE A 443 -10.06 -8.67 3.29
CA ILE A 443 -10.12 -7.71 4.41
C ILE A 443 -10.55 -8.40 5.70
N GLY A 444 -11.45 -9.39 5.66
CA GLY A 444 -11.78 -10.28 6.79
C GLY A 444 -12.50 -9.67 8.00
N LYS A 445 -12.51 -8.33 8.16
CA LYS A 445 -13.18 -7.62 9.26
C LYS A 445 -13.94 -6.38 8.74
N PRO A 446 -15.02 -5.94 9.42
CA PRO A 446 -15.73 -4.71 9.06
C PRO A 446 -14.82 -3.48 9.11
N LEU A 447 -15.08 -2.47 8.28
CA LEU A 447 -14.29 -1.22 8.32
C LEU A 447 -14.50 -0.44 9.62
N GLU A 448 -15.74 -0.41 10.12
CA GLU A 448 -16.08 0.21 11.39
C GLU A 448 -15.38 -0.50 12.56
N GLY A 449 -14.86 0.30 13.50
CA GLY A 449 -14.13 -0.20 14.66
C GLY A 449 -12.74 -0.78 14.34
N THR A 450 -12.16 -0.50 13.16
CA THR A 450 -10.81 -0.97 12.82
C THR A 450 -9.77 -0.40 13.78
N SER A 451 -9.81 0.91 14.04
CA SER A 451 -8.96 1.58 15.02
C SER A 451 -9.08 0.95 16.41
N LYS A 452 -10.30 0.71 16.87
CA LYS A 452 -10.55 0.06 18.16
C LYS A 452 -9.91 -1.33 18.25
N ARG A 453 -10.09 -2.18 17.23
CA ARG A 453 -9.47 -3.52 17.20
C ARG A 453 -7.94 -3.47 17.19
N ILE A 454 -7.35 -2.49 16.52
CA ILE A 454 -5.90 -2.28 16.56
C ILE A 454 -5.47 -1.98 18.00
N VAL A 455 -6.11 -1.02 18.66
CA VAL A 455 -5.76 -0.62 20.03
C VAL A 455 -5.96 -1.76 21.01
N GLU A 456 -7.06 -2.51 20.92
CA GLU A 456 -7.31 -3.70 21.75
C GLU A 456 -6.19 -4.74 21.59
N ALA A 457 -5.75 -5.00 20.35
CA ALA A 457 -4.63 -5.90 20.11
C ALA A 457 -3.33 -5.36 20.72
N LEU A 458 -3.00 -4.07 20.49
CA LEU A 458 -1.80 -3.44 21.05
C LEU A 458 -1.80 -3.43 22.59
N LYS A 459 -2.97 -3.25 23.22
CA LYS A 459 -3.11 -3.28 24.68
C LYS A 459 -2.83 -4.67 25.27
N SER A 460 -3.17 -5.72 24.52
CA SER A 460 -2.99 -7.12 24.93
C SER A 460 -1.53 -7.59 24.91
N PHE A 461 -0.66 -6.84 24.20
CA PHE A 461 0.78 -7.08 24.11
C PHE A 461 1.52 -6.58 25.36
#